data_AF-A0A7L4YC48-F1
#
_entry.id   AF-A0A7L4YC48-F1
#
_cell.length_a   1.000
_cell.length_b   1.000
_cell.length_c   1.000
_cell.angle_alpha   90.00
_cell.angle_beta   90.00
_cell.angle_gamma   90.00
#
_symmetry.space_group_name_H-M   'P 1'
#
loop_
_entity.id
_entity.type
_entity.pdbx_description
1 polymer ?
#
loop_
_entity_poly.entity_id
_entity_poly.type
_entity_poly.pdbx_seq_one_letter_code
_entity_poly.pdbx_strand_id
1 'polypeptide(L)'
;MAGTFPQDLIDAQLRLHQARAEYEALCRTLPWSVEPLDGWPGQVHPHTGEVTGGREPSPGYTDEQKTEVARLQALVLELSLAVSTHPHWETLEGEKRVQARMELKHHPDAVPAVDIAVAA
;
A
#
# COMPACT_ATOMS: atom_id res chain seq x y z
N MET A 1 -9.01 17.48 22.55
CA MET A 1 -9.84 18.10 21.49
C MET A 1 -8.90 18.44 20.35
N ALA A 2 -8.67 17.49 19.46
CA ALA A 2 -7.87 17.75 18.27
C ALA A 2 -8.59 18.80 17.43
N GLY A 3 -7.89 19.87 17.06
CA GLY A 3 -8.44 20.87 16.17
C GLY A 3 -8.84 20.22 14.85
N THR A 4 -9.91 20.72 14.23
CA THR A 4 -10.36 20.28 12.91
C THR A 4 -9.17 20.32 11.94
N PHE A 5 -8.83 19.18 11.33
CA PHE A 5 -7.82 19.14 10.27
C PHE A 5 -8.31 19.94 9.06
N PRO A 6 -7.41 20.62 8.32
CA PRO A 6 -7.75 21.19 7.04
C PRO A 6 -8.33 20.13 6.09
N GLN A 7 -9.38 20.49 5.34
CA GLN A 7 -10.09 19.54 4.48
C GLN A 7 -9.17 18.99 3.38
N ASP A 8 -8.30 19.81 2.82
CA ASP A 8 -7.29 19.40 1.84
C ASP A 8 -6.32 18.34 2.39
N LEU A 9 -5.96 18.43 3.67
CA LEU A 9 -5.15 17.41 4.34
C LEU A 9 -5.92 16.10 4.56
N ILE A 10 -7.22 16.18 4.90
CA ILE A 10 -8.10 15.01 5.01
C ILE A 10 -8.23 14.34 3.64
N ASP A 11 -8.52 15.10 2.59
CA ASP A 11 -8.70 14.61 1.22
C ASP A 11 -7.40 13.97 0.69
N ALA A 12 -6.25 14.59 0.96
CA ALA A 12 -4.95 14.02 0.59
C ALA A 12 -4.67 12.70 1.32
N GLN A 13 -5.00 12.61 2.61
CA GLN A 13 -4.86 11.38 3.38
C GLN A 13 -5.81 10.27 2.88
N LEU A 14 -7.07 10.62 2.55
CA LEU A 14 -8.04 9.70 1.97
C LEU A 14 -7.54 9.16 0.63
N ARG A 15 -7.10 10.04 -0.26
CA ARG A 15 -6.59 9.65 -1.58
C ARG A 15 -5.34 8.78 -1.46
N LEU A 16 -4.45 9.07 -0.49
CA LEU A 16 -3.27 8.25 -0.19
C LEU A 16 -3.67 6.82 0.19
N HIS A 17 -4.67 6.66 1.06
CA HIS A 17 -5.15 5.34 1.46
C HIS A 17 -5.79 4.58 0.28
N GLN A 18 -6.58 5.27 -0.54
CA GLN A 18 -7.15 4.69 -1.76
C GLN A 18 -6.05 4.23 -2.74
N ALA A 19 -5.05 5.08 -2.99
CA ALA A 19 -3.96 4.75 -3.91
C ALA A 19 -3.13 3.54 -3.42
N ARG A 20 -2.94 3.41 -2.09
CA ARG A 20 -2.32 2.23 -1.49
C ARG A 20 -3.18 0.98 -1.67
N ALA A 21 -4.49 1.09 -1.45
CA ALA A 21 -5.42 -0.02 -1.66
C ALA A 21 -5.44 -0.48 -3.12
N GLU A 22 -5.47 0.45 -4.08
CA GLU A 22 -5.36 0.19 -5.52
C GLU A 22 -4.03 -0.53 -5.85
N TYR A 23 -2.90 -0.02 -5.32
CA TYR A 23 -1.58 -0.62 -5.52
C TYR A 23 -1.50 -2.04 -4.96
N GLU A 24 -1.98 -2.26 -3.74
CA GLU A 24 -1.99 -3.58 -3.12
C GLU A 24 -2.91 -4.55 -3.87
N ALA A 25 -4.07 -4.09 -4.35
CA ALA A 25 -4.97 -4.89 -5.16
C ALA A 25 -4.30 -5.33 -6.46
N LEU A 26 -3.61 -4.42 -7.15
CA LEU A 26 -2.83 -4.74 -8.33
C LEU A 26 -1.74 -5.77 -8.01
N CYS A 27 -0.92 -5.54 -6.97
CA CYS A 27 0.14 -6.46 -6.56
C CYS A 27 -0.36 -7.87 -6.27
N ARG A 28 -1.59 -8.04 -5.74
CA ARG A 28 -2.19 -9.36 -5.51
C ARG A 28 -2.54 -10.11 -6.80
N THR A 29 -2.77 -9.40 -7.91
CA THR A 29 -3.07 -10.01 -9.21
C THR A 29 -1.82 -10.31 -10.05
N LEU A 30 -0.68 -9.75 -9.66
CA LEU A 30 0.54 -9.85 -10.45
C LEU A 30 1.28 -11.17 -10.16
N PRO A 31 2.10 -11.65 -11.12
CA PRO A 31 3.02 -12.73 -10.86
C PRO A 31 3.92 -12.43 -9.65
N TRP A 32 4.44 -13.46 -8.99
CA TRP A 32 5.22 -13.23 -7.78
C TRP A 32 6.61 -12.61 -8.04
N SER A 33 7.08 -12.64 -9.29
CA SER A 33 8.33 -11.99 -9.72
C SER A 33 8.06 -10.96 -10.80
N VAL A 34 8.77 -9.84 -10.72
CA VAL A 34 8.75 -8.76 -11.72
C VAL A 34 9.43 -9.18 -13.02
N GLU A 35 10.54 -9.92 -12.92
CA GLU A 35 11.24 -10.48 -14.06
C GLU A 35 10.90 -11.96 -14.23
N PRO A 36 10.99 -12.52 -15.45
CA PRO A 36 10.84 -13.95 -15.67
C PRO A 36 11.80 -14.74 -14.78
N LEU A 37 11.28 -15.73 -14.05
CA LEU A 37 12.06 -16.62 -13.19
C LEU A 37 11.52 -18.05 -13.30
N ASP A 38 12.42 -19.03 -13.43
CA ASP A 38 12.06 -20.45 -13.58
C ASP A 38 11.43 -21.08 -12.33
N GLY A 39 11.43 -20.37 -11.19
CA GLY A 39 10.99 -20.92 -9.92
C GLY A 39 11.99 -21.91 -9.33
N TRP A 40 11.58 -22.60 -8.27
CA TRP A 40 12.39 -23.64 -7.65
C TRP A 40 11.51 -24.68 -6.95
N PRO A 41 11.95 -25.95 -6.92
CA PRO A 41 11.18 -27.00 -6.26
C PRO A 41 11.16 -26.80 -4.74
N GLY A 42 10.07 -27.22 -4.11
CA GLY A 42 10.00 -27.30 -2.65
C GLY A 42 10.89 -28.41 -2.09
N GLN A 43 11.14 -28.34 -0.79
CA GLN A 43 11.90 -29.36 -0.07
C GLN A 43 10.97 -30.49 0.38
N VAL A 44 11.31 -31.72 -0.01
CA VAL A 44 10.58 -32.93 0.43
C VAL A 44 11.06 -33.31 1.84
N HIS A 45 10.13 -33.43 2.78
CA HIS A 45 10.41 -33.90 4.13
C HIS A 45 10.66 -35.43 4.14
N PRO A 46 11.83 -35.91 4.62
CA PRO A 46 12.24 -37.31 4.47
C PRO A 46 11.34 -38.35 5.13
N HIS A 47 10.55 -37.96 6.14
CA HIS A 47 9.76 -38.89 6.95
C HIS A 47 8.25 -38.74 6.76
N THR A 48 7.79 -37.58 6.27
CA THR A 48 6.36 -37.30 6.04
C THR A 48 5.99 -37.27 4.57
N GLY A 49 6.97 -37.10 3.66
CA GLY A 49 6.75 -36.93 2.24
C GLY A 49 6.13 -35.58 1.87
N GLU A 50 5.88 -34.70 2.84
CA GLU A 50 5.34 -33.37 2.62
C GLU A 50 6.35 -32.50 1.89
N VAL A 51 5.90 -31.72 0.90
CA VAL A 51 6.73 -30.74 0.19
C VAL A 51 6.44 -29.37 0.77
N THR A 52 7.46 -28.72 1.33
CA THR A 52 7.35 -27.36 1.87
C THR A 52 8.22 -26.38 1.10
N GLY A 53 7.72 -25.15 0.98
CA GLY A 53 8.36 -24.13 0.16
C GLY A 53 8.32 -24.46 -1.33
N GLY A 54 9.19 -23.81 -2.09
CA GLY A 54 9.15 -23.82 -3.56
C GLY A 54 8.29 -22.71 -4.14
N ARG A 55 8.53 -22.39 -5.41
CA ARG A 55 7.70 -21.47 -6.20
C ARG A 55 7.62 -21.95 -7.64
N GLU A 56 6.43 -21.85 -8.20
CA GLU A 56 6.21 -22.06 -9.63
C GLU A 56 6.95 -21.02 -10.47
N PRO A 57 7.29 -21.32 -11.74
CA PRO A 57 7.84 -20.34 -12.67
C PRO A 57 6.97 -19.09 -12.75
N SER A 58 7.60 -17.91 -12.70
CA SER A 58 6.94 -16.63 -12.93
C SER A 58 7.28 -16.13 -14.34
N PRO A 59 6.30 -15.73 -15.15
CA PRO A 59 6.55 -15.10 -16.45
C PRO A 59 7.11 -13.68 -16.34
N GLY A 60 7.14 -13.08 -15.14
CA GLY A 60 7.45 -11.66 -14.99
C GLY A 60 6.26 -10.76 -15.30
N TYR A 61 6.43 -9.46 -15.10
CA TYR A 61 5.41 -8.46 -15.40
C TYR A 61 5.50 -8.09 -16.88
N THR A 62 4.34 -7.95 -17.51
CA THR A 62 4.23 -7.29 -18.83
C THR A 62 4.57 -5.80 -18.72
N ASP A 63 4.90 -5.16 -19.85
CA ASP A 63 5.23 -3.73 -19.88
C ASP A 63 4.05 -2.86 -19.42
N GLU A 64 2.82 -3.26 -19.73
CA GLU A 64 1.61 -2.58 -19.25
C GLU A 64 1.49 -2.67 -17.72
N GLN A 65 1.70 -3.86 -17.15
CA GLN A 65 1.72 -4.06 -15.70
C GLN A 65 2.83 -3.26 -15.02
N LYS A 66 4.05 -3.26 -15.59
CA LYS A 66 5.17 -2.44 -15.07
C LYS A 66 4.81 -0.95 -15.09
N THR A 67 4.20 -0.49 -16.16
CA THR A 67 3.75 0.90 -16.31
C THR A 67 2.70 1.27 -15.26
N GLU A 68 1.70 0.42 -15.06
CA GLU A 68 0.64 0.69 -14.09
C GLU A 68 1.14 0.63 -12.64
N VAL A 69 2.03 -0.32 -12.33
CA VAL A 69 2.74 -0.37 -11.04
C VAL A 69 3.53 0.93 -10.80
N ALA A 70 4.31 1.38 -11.79
CA ALA A 70 5.09 2.61 -11.67
C ALA A 70 4.19 3.85 -11.49
N ARG A 71 3.06 3.92 -12.21
CA ARG A 71 2.07 5.00 -12.07
C ARG A 71 1.50 5.06 -10.66
N LEU A 72 1.08 3.92 -10.10
CA LEU A 72 0.53 3.85 -8.74
C LEU A 72 1.60 4.14 -7.68
N GLN A 73 2.84 3.65 -7.85
CA GLN A 73 3.94 3.97 -6.95
C GLN A 73 4.26 5.47 -6.93
N ALA A 74 4.32 6.11 -8.11
CA ALA A 74 4.53 7.55 -8.23
C ALA A 74 3.43 8.34 -7.53
N LEU A 75 2.17 7.94 -7.73
CA LEU A 75 1.02 8.57 -7.07
C LEU A 75 1.05 8.41 -5.54
N VAL A 76 1.35 7.21 -5.03
CA VAL A 76 1.49 6.97 -3.59
C VAL A 76 2.61 7.82 -3.00
N LEU A 77 3.73 7.97 -3.71
CA LEU A 77 4.84 8.82 -3.29
C LEU A 77 4.42 10.29 -3.24
N GLU A 78 3.81 10.80 -4.31
CA GLU A 78 3.33 12.19 -4.40
C GLU A 78 2.37 12.53 -3.26
N LEU A 79 1.37 11.68 -3.02
CA LEU A 79 0.39 11.86 -1.94
C LEU A 79 1.06 11.75 -0.56
N SER A 80 2.02 10.84 -0.40
CA SER A 80 2.78 10.72 0.86
C SER A 80 3.58 11.99 1.15
N LEU A 81 4.15 12.63 0.13
CA LEU A 81 4.82 13.92 0.25
C LEU A 81 3.83 15.02 0.61
N ALA A 82 2.73 15.15 -0.14
CA ALA A 82 1.69 16.16 0.09
C ALA A 82 1.17 16.13 1.54
N VAL A 83 0.88 14.94 2.05
CA VAL A 83 0.49 14.77 3.47
C VAL A 83 1.66 15.10 4.39
N SER A 84 2.86 14.56 4.17
CA SER A 84 3.96 14.66 5.14
C SER A 84 4.53 16.08 5.30
N THR A 85 4.51 16.86 4.22
CA THR A 85 5.04 18.23 4.15
C THR A 85 3.94 19.30 4.24
N HIS A 86 2.72 18.93 4.63
CA HIS A 86 1.60 19.86 4.71
C HIS A 86 1.88 21.00 5.70
N PRO A 87 1.60 22.29 5.37
CA PRO A 87 1.88 23.44 6.23
C PRO A 87 1.20 23.36 7.61
N HIS A 88 0.07 22.64 7.71
CA HIS A 88 -0.59 22.37 9.00
C HIS A 88 0.37 21.81 10.06
N TRP A 89 1.35 20.99 9.66
CA TRP A 89 2.29 20.40 10.60
C TRP A 89 3.24 21.41 11.24
N GLU A 90 3.48 22.55 10.60
CA GLU A 90 4.30 23.62 11.16
C GLU A 90 3.61 24.27 12.37
N THR A 91 2.28 24.17 12.46
CA THR A 91 1.50 24.68 13.61
C THR A 91 1.60 23.79 14.86
N LEU A 92 2.17 22.59 14.73
CA LEU A 92 2.28 21.59 15.79
C LEU A 92 3.75 21.24 16.05
N GLU A 93 4.13 21.11 17.32
CA GLU A 93 5.50 20.79 17.71
C GLU A 93 5.61 19.44 18.45
N GLY A 94 6.78 18.80 18.34
CA GLY A 94 7.14 17.61 19.10
C GLY A 94 6.10 16.49 19.04
N GLU A 95 5.74 15.96 20.21
CA GLU A 95 4.80 14.84 20.36
C GLU A 95 3.39 15.16 19.85
N LYS A 96 2.93 16.42 19.92
CA LYS A 96 1.61 16.83 19.43
C LYS A 96 1.49 16.62 17.92
N ARG A 97 2.56 16.89 17.16
CA ARG A 97 2.61 16.64 15.72
C ARG A 97 2.51 15.15 15.41
N VAL A 98 3.17 14.30 16.21
CA VAL A 98 3.13 12.85 16.04
C VAL A 98 1.73 12.31 16.34
N GLN A 99 1.13 12.74 17.44
CA GLN A 99 -0.24 12.38 17.82
C GLN A 99 -1.24 12.81 16.74
N ALA A 100 -1.17 14.06 16.27
CA ALA A 100 -2.05 14.55 15.21
C ALA A 100 -1.89 13.79 13.88
N ARG A 101 -0.66 13.39 13.52
CA ARG A 101 -0.45 12.52 12.34
C ARG A 101 -1.06 11.14 12.52
N MET A 102 -1.05 10.59 13.73
CA MET A 102 -1.72 9.32 14.03
C MET A 102 -3.23 9.47 13.98
N GLU A 103 -3.78 10.54 14.56
CA GLU A 103 -5.20 10.86 14.50
C GLU A 103 -5.68 11.03 13.05
N LEU A 104 -4.93 11.76 12.20
CA LEU A 104 -5.27 11.95 10.79
C LEU A 104 -5.36 10.62 10.04
N LYS A 105 -4.41 9.69 10.26
CA LYS A 105 -4.41 8.38 9.58
C LYS A 105 -5.68 7.56 9.86
N HIS A 106 -6.28 7.75 11.02
CA HIS A 106 -7.48 7.06 11.50
C HIS A 106 -8.73 7.96 11.48
N HIS A 107 -8.64 9.16 10.90
CA HIS A 107 -9.75 10.09 10.86
C HIS A 107 -10.90 9.46 10.06
N PRO A 108 -12.16 9.49 10.56
CA PRO A 108 -13.29 8.83 9.89
C PRO A 108 -13.43 9.20 8.41
N ASP A 109 -13.28 10.48 8.09
CA ASP A 109 -13.38 10.98 6.71
C ASP A 109 -12.12 10.74 5.86
N ALA A 110 -11.03 10.29 6.49
CA ALA A 110 -9.79 9.93 5.80
C ALA A 110 -9.67 8.41 5.57
N VAL A 111 -10.50 7.58 6.19
CA VAL A 111 -10.47 6.13 5.97
C VAL A 111 -11.29 5.80 4.71
N PRO A 112 -10.75 5.07 3.73
CA PRO A 112 -11.52 4.67 2.57
C PRO A 112 -12.68 3.76 3.01
N ALA A 113 -13.86 3.95 2.44
CA ALA A 113 -14.96 3.03 2.63
C ALA A 113 -14.49 1.62 2.24
N VAL A 114 -14.50 0.69 3.19
CA VAL A 114 -14.11 -0.69 2.91
C VAL A 114 -15.25 -1.34 2.14
N ASP A 115 -15.08 -1.51 0.83
CA ASP A 115 -15.92 -2.43 0.06
C ASP A 115 -15.51 -3.86 0.42
N ILE A 116 -16.26 -4.51 1.30
CA ILE A 116 -16.06 -5.91 1.76
C ILE A 116 -16.39 -6.92 0.63
N ALA A 117 -16.33 -6.53 -0.64
CA ALA A 117 -16.75 -7.36 -1.77
C ALA A 117 -15.68 -8.34 -2.28
N VAL A 118 -14.42 -8.24 -1.82
CA VAL A 118 -13.32 -9.09 -2.32
C VAL A 118 -12.70 -9.90 -1.17
N ALA A 119 -13.52 -10.72 -0.53
CA ALA A 119 -13.07 -11.80 0.34
C ALA A 119 -14.06 -12.98 0.22
N ALA A 120 -14.01 -13.68 -0.91
CA ALA A 120 -14.60 -15.01 -1.11
C ALA A 120 -13.79 -15.79 -2.15
#